data_AF-A0A9W8CNF2-F1
#
_entry.id   AF-A0A9W8CNF2-F1
#
_cell.length_a   1.000
_cell.length_b   1.000
_cell.length_c   1.000
_cell.angle_alpha   90.00
_cell.angle_beta   90.00
_cell.angle_gamma   90.00
#
_symmetry.space_group_name_H-M   'P 1'
#
loop_
_entity.id
_entity.type
_entity.pdbx_description
1 polymer ?
#
loop_
_entity_poly.entity_id
_entity_poly.type
_entity_poly.pdbx_seq_one_letter_code
_entity_poly.pdbx_strand_id
1 'polypeptide(L)'
;NYGALLNWVRHPERIPTSEQHMYPWIKAFIAFVADSLPGTLRRISELGSCLPHVNLRRVIAYELEDDVANGSDDRRQPGAALAKDTSQTVCSSDNARSYYRDAAAVIEVKRFPYQQWDAYKDLFVYMRNIYVNQHNRRYAWGLTICGTCVRACLFGHDKVIASDAMDVSTVDGRHRFVSLLVNWAL
;
A
#
# COMPACT_ATOMS: atom_id res chain seq x y z
N ASN A 1 -36.02 4.24 -14.27
CA ASN A 1 -35.36 2.92 -14.27
C ASN A 1 -33.87 3.07 -14.02
N TYR A 2 -33.46 3.17 -12.75
CA TYR A 2 -32.06 3.33 -12.32
C TYR A 2 -31.50 1.97 -11.86
N GLY A 3 -31.34 1.02 -12.78
CA GLY A 3 -31.00 -0.36 -12.44
C GLY A 3 -29.64 -0.88 -12.91
N ALA A 4 -28.79 -0.05 -13.54
CA ALA A 4 -27.69 -0.57 -14.37
C ALA A 4 -26.28 -0.02 -14.09
N LEU A 5 -25.99 0.56 -12.92
CA LEU A 5 -24.68 1.22 -12.68
C LEU A 5 -23.90 0.82 -11.42
N LEU A 6 -24.16 -0.36 -10.83
CA LEU A 6 -23.45 -0.82 -9.61
C LEU A 6 -22.85 -2.23 -9.70
N ASN A 7 -22.42 -2.68 -10.88
CA ASN A 7 -21.80 -4.01 -11.06
C ASN A 7 -20.27 -3.98 -11.16
N TRP A 8 -19.60 -3.19 -10.31
CA TRP A 8 -18.12 -3.21 -10.22
C TRP A 8 -17.59 -4.16 -9.14
N VAL A 9 -18.46 -4.82 -8.38
CA VAL A 9 -18.05 -5.81 -7.37
C VAL A 9 -18.70 -7.14 -7.71
N ARG A 10 -17.99 -7.99 -8.47
CA ARG A 10 -18.34 -9.41 -8.51
C ARG A 10 -17.92 -10.01 -7.18
N HIS A 11 -18.88 -10.31 -6.32
CA HIS A 11 -18.65 -11.18 -5.17
C HIS A 11 -18.24 -12.57 -5.71
N PRO A 12 -17.03 -13.09 -5.41
CA PRO A 12 -16.72 -14.47 -5.74
C PRO A 12 -17.65 -15.40 -4.95
N GLU A 13 -18.25 -16.38 -5.63
CA GLU A 13 -19.18 -17.38 -5.07
C GLU A 13 -18.55 -18.24 -3.94
N ARG A 14 -17.23 -18.15 -3.77
CA ARG A 14 -16.49 -18.62 -2.61
C ARG A 14 -15.58 -17.52 -2.12
N ILE A 15 -15.72 -17.15 -0.84
CA ILE A 15 -14.80 -16.22 -0.18
C ILE A 15 -13.48 -16.99 0.01
N PRO A 16 -12.37 -16.58 -0.62
CA PRO A 16 -11.09 -17.28 -0.48
C PRO A 16 -10.65 -17.33 0.98
N THR A 17 -10.02 -18.44 1.38
CA THR A 17 -9.66 -18.71 2.77
C THR A 17 -8.40 -17.99 3.23
N SER A 18 -7.50 -17.57 2.33
CA SER A 18 -6.20 -16.98 2.66
C SER A 18 -6.07 -15.48 2.33
N GLU A 19 -5.24 -14.79 3.11
CA GLU A 19 -4.89 -13.36 2.96
C GLU A 19 -4.25 -13.07 1.59
N GLN A 20 -3.56 -14.04 1.00
CA GLN A 20 -2.93 -13.97 -0.33
C GLN A 20 -3.90 -13.50 -1.43
N HIS A 21 -5.18 -13.86 -1.33
CA HIS A 21 -6.17 -13.48 -2.34
C HIS A 21 -6.56 -12.00 -2.30
N MET A 22 -6.21 -11.26 -1.25
CA MET A 22 -6.49 -9.83 -1.13
C MET A 22 -5.44 -8.97 -1.85
N TYR A 23 -4.21 -9.45 -1.94
CA TYR A 23 -3.08 -8.68 -2.48
C TYR A 23 -3.28 -8.21 -3.93
N PRO A 24 -3.78 -9.04 -4.87
CA PRO A 24 -4.01 -8.59 -6.25
C PRO A 24 -4.98 -7.40 -6.34
N TRP A 25 -6.04 -7.40 -5.53
CA TRP A 25 -7.04 -6.32 -5.53
C TRP A 25 -6.50 -5.03 -4.93
N ILE A 26 -5.75 -5.14 -3.83
CA ILE A 26 -5.10 -3.99 -3.17
C ILE A 26 -4.09 -3.35 -4.12
N LYS A 27 -3.29 -4.17 -4.80
CA LYS A 27 -2.33 -3.71 -5.81
C LYS A 27 -3.01 -3.03 -6.99
N ALA A 28 -4.04 -3.66 -7.55
CA ALA A 28 -4.78 -3.09 -8.67
C ALA A 28 -5.38 -1.73 -8.31
N PHE A 29 -5.90 -1.58 -7.08
CA PHE A 29 -6.41 -0.30 -6.59
C PHE A 29 -5.31 0.76 -6.45
N ILE A 30 -4.17 0.41 -5.84
CA ILE A 30 -3.04 1.34 -5.70
C ILE A 30 -2.50 1.76 -7.07
N ALA A 31 -2.35 0.82 -7.99
CA ALA A 31 -1.93 1.08 -9.37
C ALA A 31 -2.94 1.98 -10.10
N PHE A 32 -4.24 1.71 -9.97
CA PHE A 32 -5.29 2.55 -10.54
C PHE A 32 -5.18 4.00 -10.05
N VAL A 33 -4.96 4.22 -8.75
CA VAL A 33 -4.78 5.57 -8.20
C VAL A 33 -3.52 6.21 -8.76
N ALA A 34 -2.39 5.50 -8.75
CA ALA A 34 -1.11 5.98 -9.25
C ALA A 34 -1.18 6.38 -10.74
N ASP A 35 -1.82 5.55 -11.57
CA ASP A 35 -1.93 5.78 -13.02
C ASP A 35 -2.96 6.88 -13.37
N SER A 36 -3.94 7.13 -12.48
CA SER A 36 -4.94 8.21 -12.67
C SER A 36 -4.42 9.60 -12.33
N LEU A 37 -3.36 9.70 -11.52
CA LEU A 37 -2.81 10.96 -11.00
C LEU A 37 -2.26 11.89 -12.08
N PRO A 38 -1.38 11.44 -13.01
CA PRO A 38 -0.80 12.33 -14.02
C PRO A 38 -1.86 13.00 -14.90
N GLY A 39 -2.85 12.23 -15.36
CA GLY A 39 -3.94 12.75 -16.20
C GLY A 39 -4.82 13.76 -15.46
N THR A 40 -5.07 13.52 -14.16
CA THR A 40 -5.85 14.42 -13.31
C THR A 40 -5.11 15.74 -13.08
N LEU A 41 -3.82 15.69 -12.74
CA LEU A 41 -3.01 16.88 -12.50
C LEU A 41 -2.81 17.71 -13.78
N ARG A 42 -2.65 17.05 -14.94
CA ARG A 42 -2.59 17.74 -16.23
C ARG A 42 -3.86 18.56 -16.48
N ARG A 43 -5.04 17.97 -16.27
CA ARG A 43 -6.34 18.67 -16.42
C ARG A 43 -6.47 19.85 -15.45
N ILE A 44 -6.02 19.70 -14.20
CA ILE A 44 -6.04 20.79 -13.21
C ILE A 44 -5.09 21.93 -13.62
N SER A 45 -3.92 21.60 -14.18
CA SER A 45 -2.99 22.59 -14.72
C SER A 45 -3.55 23.32 -15.94
N GLU A 46 -4.26 22.61 -16.83
CA GLU A 46 -4.95 23.19 -18.00
C GLU A 46 -6.09 24.15 -17.59
N LEU A 47 -6.69 23.96 -16.41
CA LEU A 47 -7.73 24.83 -15.84
C LEU A 47 -7.20 26.14 -15.23
N GLY A 48 -5.94 26.49 -15.46
CA GLY A 48 -5.34 27.76 -15.02
C GLY A 48 -4.72 27.74 -13.63
N SER A 49 -4.64 26.56 -13.00
CA SER A 49 -3.95 26.39 -11.72
C SER A 49 -2.44 26.36 -11.96
N CYS A 50 -1.68 27.29 -11.37
CA CYS A 50 -0.22 27.25 -11.34
C CYS A 50 0.26 26.11 -10.41
N LEU A 51 -0.02 24.86 -10.76
CA LEU A 51 0.60 23.76 -10.04
C LEU A 51 2.09 23.78 -10.43
N PRO A 52 3.02 23.93 -9.47
CA PRO A 52 4.43 23.73 -9.76
C PRO A 52 4.61 22.34 -10.39
N HIS A 53 5.61 22.12 -11.24
CA HIS A 53 5.96 20.80 -11.74
C HIS A 53 6.07 19.82 -10.57
N VAL A 54 4.98 19.10 -10.28
CA VAL A 54 4.96 18.15 -9.18
C VAL A 54 5.65 16.90 -9.69
N ASN A 55 6.84 16.65 -9.16
CA ASN A 55 7.52 15.38 -9.38
C ASN A 55 6.75 14.29 -8.65
N LEU A 56 5.78 13.70 -9.33
CA LEU A 56 5.01 12.59 -8.79
C LEU A 56 5.90 11.38 -8.57
N ARG A 57 5.86 10.86 -7.37
CA ARG A 57 6.43 9.57 -7.01
C ARG A 57 5.41 8.50 -7.35
N ARG A 58 5.79 7.57 -8.22
CA ARG A 58 4.92 6.43 -8.49
C ARG A 58 4.93 5.50 -7.29
N VAL A 59 3.74 5.27 -6.75
CA VAL A 59 3.50 4.32 -5.66
C VAL A 59 3.22 2.95 -6.28
N ILE A 60 4.18 2.02 -6.19
CA ILE A 60 4.08 0.68 -6.79
C ILE A 60 3.98 -0.36 -5.69
N ALA A 61 2.99 -1.25 -5.74
CA ALA A 61 2.84 -2.37 -4.83
C ALA A 61 3.42 -3.67 -5.43
N TYR A 62 4.48 -4.22 -4.81
CA TYR A 62 5.13 -5.47 -5.26
C TYR A 62 4.57 -6.70 -4.52
N GLU A 63 4.61 -7.88 -5.14
CA GLU A 63 4.45 -9.17 -4.43
C GLU A 63 5.84 -9.66 -4.08
N LEU A 64 5.97 -10.18 -2.87
CA LEU A 64 7.04 -11.10 -2.56
C LEU A 64 6.37 -12.48 -2.60
N GLU A 65 6.62 -13.23 -3.68
CA GLU A 65 6.23 -14.63 -3.71
C GLU A 65 7.03 -15.34 -2.63
N ASP A 66 6.35 -15.84 -1.59
CA ASP A 66 6.96 -16.81 -0.68
C ASP A 66 7.24 -18.08 -1.51
N ASP A 67 8.47 -18.22 -1.99
CA ASP A 67 8.98 -19.43 -2.67
C ASP A 67 8.96 -20.69 -1.76
N VAL A 68 8.49 -20.55 -0.51
CA VAL A 68 8.36 -21.68 0.41
C VAL A 68 7.07 -22.43 0.09
N ALA A 69 7.22 -23.52 -0.67
CA ALA A 69 6.16 -24.47 -1.09
C ALA A 69 5.28 -25.07 0.03
N ASN A 70 5.41 -24.62 1.29
CA ASN A 70 4.71 -25.13 2.46
C ASN A 70 3.82 -24.11 3.19
N GLY A 71 3.66 -22.88 2.68
CA GLY A 71 2.74 -21.90 3.27
C GLY A 71 3.12 -21.47 4.71
N SER A 72 4.38 -21.61 5.08
CA SER A 72 4.93 -21.06 6.31
C SER A 72 5.33 -19.61 6.08
N ASP A 73 4.62 -18.68 6.72
CA ASP A 73 4.98 -17.27 6.78
C ASP A 73 6.26 -17.11 7.61
N ASP A 74 7.40 -17.04 6.93
CA ASP A 74 8.71 -16.87 7.56
C ASP A 74 8.90 -15.45 8.13
N ARG A 75 7.91 -14.55 8.02
CA ARG A 75 7.93 -13.14 8.47
C ARG A 75 9.12 -12.33 7.93
N ARG A 76 9.78 -12.82 6.89
CA ARG A 76 10.95 -12.18 6.28
C ARG A 76 10.54 -11.13 5.25
N GLN A 77 9.33 -11.25 4.72
CA GLN A 77 8.91 -10.54 3.52
C GLN A 77 7.48 -9.99 3.69
N PRO A 78 7.27 -8.66 3.62
CA PRO A 78 5.94 -8.07 3.56
C PRO A 78 5.20 -8.44 2.28
N GLY A 79 3.90 -8.69 2.37
CA GLY A 79 3.13 -9.05 1.18
C GLY A 79 2.97 -7.91 0.16
N ALA A 80 3.22 -6.64 0.55
CA ALA A 80 3.45 -5.54 -0.38
C ALA A 80 4.29 -4.40 0.21
N ALA A 81 4.98 -3.63 -0.64
CA ALA A 81 5.59 -2.33 -0.28
C ALA A 81 5.36 -1.34 -1.40
N LEU A 82 5.53 -0.09 -1.04
CA LEU A 82 5.53 1.06 -1.92
C LEU A 82 6.98 1.51 -2.12
N ALA A 83 7.50 1.44 -3.35
CA ALA A 83 8.79 2.04 -3.71
C ALA A 83 8.60 3.42 -4.34
N LYS A 84 9.67 4.22 -4.40
CA LYS A 84 9.71 5.43 -5.23
C LYS A 84 10.31 5.07 -6.57
N ASP A 85 9.53 5.19 -7.64
CA ASP A 85 10.08 5.12 -9.00
C ASP A 85 10.70 6.50 -9.35
N THR A 86 12.03 6.59 -9.36
CA THR A 86 12.77 7.75 -9.91
C THR A 86 13.32 7.48 -11.32
N SER A 87 13.14 6.28 -11.85
CA SER A 87 13.56 5.83 -13.18
C SER A 87 13.09 4.39 -13.31
N GLN A 88 12.46 4.04 -14.44
CA GLN A 88 11.90 2.73 -14.84
C GLN A 88 12.80 1.50 -14.61
N THR A 89 13.23 1.27 -13.38
CA THR A 89 14.01 0.12 -12.99
C THR A 89 13.02 -0.81 -12.32
N VAL A 90 12.40 -1.63 -13.16
CA VAL A 90 11.69 -2.83 -12.74
C VAL A 90 12.64 -3.56 -11.79
N CYS A 91 12.28 -3.61 -10.50
CA CYS A 91 13.04 -4.39 -9.52
C CYS A 91 13.11 -5.82 -10.04
N SER A 92 14.29 -6.24 -10.50
CA SER A 92 14.53 -7.65 -10.76
C SER A 92 14.45 -8.39 -9.44
N SER A 93 13.84 -9.57 -9.49
CA SER A 93 13.32 -10.41 -8.42
C SER A 93 14.29 -10.86 -7.32
N ASP A 94 15.55 -10.42 -7.28
CA ASP A 94 16.56 -11.34 -6.78
C ASP A 94 17.14 -11.06 -5.38
N ASN A 95 16.61 -10.15 -4.55
CA ASN A 95 16.97 -10.13 -3.13
C ASN A 95 16.06 -9.25 -2.25
N ALA A 96 15.52 -9.77 -1.14
CA ALA A 96 14.79 -8.99 -0.13
C ALA A 96 15.57 -7.75 0.38
N ARG A 97 16.91 -7.76 0.27
CA ARG A 97 17.76 -6.59 0.57
C ARG A 97 17.57 -5.42 -0.42
N SER A 98 17.39 -5.68 -1.72
CA SER A 98 17.13 -4.60 -2.68
C SER A 98 15.76 -3.97 -2.41
N TYR A 99 14.79 -4.78 -2.01
CA TYR A 99 13.44 -4.35 -1.65
C TYR A 99 13.43 -3.36 -0.48
N TYR A 100 14.01 -3.72 0.66
CA TYR A 100 14.01 -2.85 1.83
C TYR A 100 14.90 -1.61 1.65
N ARG A 101 15.86 -1.62 0.71
CA ARG A 101 16.69 -0.46 0.40
C ARG A 101 15.87 0.65 -0.28
N ASP A 102 14.92 0.28 -1.13
CA ASP A 102 14.20 1.22 -2.01
C ASP A 102 12.75 1.47 -1.53
N ALA A 103 12.25 0.69 -0.57
CA ALA A 103 10.91 0.84 0.01
C ALA A 103 10.71 2.20 0.73
N ALA A 104 9.66 2.91 0.34
CA ALA A 104 9.15 4.09 1.01
C ALA A 104 8.11 3.76 2.09
N ALA A 105 7.29 2.74 1.85
CA ALA A 105 6.35 2.21 2.82
C ALA A 105 6.22 0.69 2.69
N VAL A 106 5.81 0.00 3.76
CA VAL A 106 5.44 -1.42 3.74
C VAL A 106 3.96 -1.60 4.04
N ILE A 107 3.34 -2.64 3.48
CA ILE A 107 1.92 -2.92 3.59
C ILE A 107 1.78 -4.32 4.18
N GLU A 108 0.97 -4.43 5.23
CA GLU A 108 0.57 -5.69 5.82
C GLU A 108 -0.94 -5.88 5.70
N VAL A 109 -1.36 -7.05 5.23
CA VAL A 109 -2.76 -7.35 4.95
C VAL A 109 -3.22 -8.53 5.77
N LYS A 110 -4.27 -8.32 6.57
CA LYS A 110 -4.98 -9.37 7.28
C LYS A 110 -6.43 -9.43 6.82
N ARG A 111 -7.04 -10.61 6.89
CA ARG A 111 -8.39 -10.82 6.38
C ARG A 111 -9.47 -10.15 7.22
N PHE A 112 -9.30 -10.16 8.53
CA PHE A 112 -10.34 -9.77 9.46
C PHE A 112 -9.93 -8.54 10.29
N PRO A 113 -10.89 -7.63 10.63
CA PRO A 113 -10.59 -6.44 11.43
C PRO A 113 -9.96 -6.75 12.80
N TYR A 114 -10.30 -7.87 13.43
CA TYR A 114 -9.75 -8.24 14.75
C TYR A 114 -8.25 -8.62 14.70
N GLN A 115 -7.69 -8.90 13.52
CA GLN A 115 -6.28 -9.22 13.34
C GLN A 115 -5.38 -7.98 13.30
N GLN A 116 -5.93 -6.78 13.55
CA GLN A 116 -5.19 -5.52 13.51
C GLN A 116 -3.91 -5.53 14.35
N TRP A 117 -3.95 -6.17 15.53
CA TRP A 117 -2.78 -6.25 16.39
C TRP A 117 -1.69 -7.17 15.82
N ASP A 118 -2.07 -8.24 15.14
CA ASP A 118 -1.12 -9.13 14.47
C ASP A 118 -0.52 -8.44 13.24
N ALA A 119 -1.34 -7.72 12.46
CA ALA A 119 -0.86 -6.89 11.36
C ALA A 119 0.20 -5.87 11.82
N TYR A 120 0.01 -5.27 13.00
CA TYR A 120 1.03 -4.37 13.55
C TYR A 120 2.32 -5.09 13.88
N LYS A 121 2.27 -6.25 14.55
CA LYS A 121 3.48 -7.01 14.90
C LYS A 121 4.29 -7.35 13.66
N ASP A 122 3.65 -7.81 12.60
CA ASP A 122 4.33 -8.15 11.36
C ASP A 122 4.91 -6.88 10.70
N LEU A 123 4.15 -5.78 10.67
CA LEU A 123 4.62 -4.49 10.18
C LEU A 123 5.84 -3.94 10.96
N PHE A 124 5.89 -4.13 12.28
CA PHE A 124 7.06 -3.79 13.11
C PHE A 124 8.31 -4.55 12.68
N VAL A 125 8.17 -5.85 12.37
CA VAL A 125 9.29 -6.68 11.90
C VAL A 125 9.81 -6.15 10.56
N TYR A 126 8.92 -5.88 9.60
CA TYR A 126 9.31 -5.33 8.30
C TYR A 126 9.97 -3.96 8.42
N MET A 127 9.49 -3.14 9.36
CA MET A 127 10.05 -1.81 9.56
C MET A 127 11.50 -1.86 10.10
N ARG A 128 11.79 -2.81 10.98
CA ARG A 128 13.17 -3.05 11.44
C ARG A 128 14.10 -3.33 10.27
N ASN A 129 13.63 -4.11 9.28
CA ASN A 129 14.41 -4.39 8.08
C ASN A 129 14.63 -3.14 7.21
N ILE A 130 13.68 -2.21 7.13
CA ILE A 130 13.91 -0.91 6.46
C ILE A 130 15.04 -0.14 7.14
N TYR A 131 15.01 0.02 8.46
CA TYR A 131 16.04 0.79 9.18
C TYR A 131 17.44 0.16 9.07
N VAL A 132 17.53 -1.17 9.06
CA VAL A 132 18.80 -1.88 8.85
C VAL A 132 19.36 -1.63 7.44
N ASN A 133 18.51 -1.52 6.42
CA ASN A 133 18.96 -1.34 5.02
C ASN A 133 19.02 0.13 4.57
N GLN A 134 18.49 1.08 5.36
CA GLN A 134 18.45 2.50 5.05
C GLN A 134 19.00 3.34 6.23
N HIS A 135 20.32 3.31 6.43
CA HIS A 135 21.01 3.87 7.61
C HIS A 135 20.75 5.37 7.90
N ASN A 136 20.27 6.15 6.94
CA ASN A 136 19.97 7.57 7.11
C ASN A 136 18.46 7.89 7.19
N ARG A 137 17.61 6.87 7.34
CA ARG A 137 16.17 7.05 7.37
C ARG A 137 15.69 7.47 8.76
N ARG A 138 15.08 8.66 8.85
CA ARG A 138 14.49 9.17 10.11
C ARG A 138 13.09 8.63 10.40
N TYR A 139 12.33 8.33 9.35
CA TYR A 139 10.97 7.83 9.46
C TYR A 139 10.62 6.94 8.28
N ALA A 140 9.70 6.02 8.49
CA ALA A 140 9.20 5.16 7.44
C ALA A 140 7.71 4.91 7.61
N TRP A 141 7.03 4.74 6.49
CA TRP A 141 5.59 4.57 6.45
C TRP A 141 5.23 3.09 6.45
N GLY A 142 4.11 2.78 7.08
CA GLY A 142 3.49 1.48 7.02
C GLY A 142 2.00 1.61 6.75
N LEU A 143 1.39 0.58 6.20
CA LEU A 143 -0.04 0.49 5.97
C LEU A 143 -0.51 -0.87 6.49
N THR A 144 -1.56 -0.89 7.31
CA THR A 144 -2.27 -2.13 7.61
C THR A 144 -3.62 -2.13 6.92
N ILE A 145 -3.98 -3.24 6.31
CA ILE A 145 -5.30 -3.46 5.71
C ILE A 145 -5.89 -4.70 6.39
N CYS A 146 -6.90 -4.51 7.24
CA CYS A 146 -7.54 -5.58 8.01
C CYS A 146 -9.03 -5.63 7.68
N GLY A 147 -9.43 -6.57 6.82
CA GLY A 147 -10.78 -6.56 6.23
C GLY A 147 -11.00 -5.31 5.40
N THR A 148 -11.96 -4.45 5.79
CA THR A 148 -12.22 -3.16 5.13
C THR A 148 -11.53 -1.99 5.81
N CYS A 149 -10.82 -2.22 6.92
CA CYS A 149 -10.19 -1.16 7.69
C CYS A 149 -8.74 -0.95 7.24
N VAL A 150 -8.43 0.25 6.76
CA VAL A 150 -7.06 0.66 6.43
C VAL A 150 -6.55 1.61 7.51
N ARG A 151 -5.29 1.47 7.91
CA ARG A 151 -4.60 2.43 8.80
C ARG A 151 -3.20 2.72 8.29
N ALA A 152 -2.84 4.00 8.28
CA ALA A 152 -1.48 4.44 8.02
C ALA A 152 -0.70 4.47 9.34
N CYS A 153 0.55 4.03 9.31
CA CYS A 153 1.46 4.06 10.44
C CYS A 153 2.71 4.86 10.06
N LEU A 154 3.08 5.81 10.89
CA LEU A 154 4.35 6.51 10.81
C LEU A 154 5.27 5.96 11.89
N PHE A 155 6.33 5.27 11.46
CA PHE A 155 7.36 4.77 12.34
C PHE A 155 8.45 5.83 12.47
N GLY A 156 8.67 6.29 13.70
CA GLY A 156 9.81 7.10 14.10
C GLY A 156 10.84 6.24 14.84
N HIS A 157 11.84 6.90 15.40
CA HIS A 157 12.90 6.22 16.14
C HIS A 157 12.40 5.64 17.48
N ASP A 158 11.51 6.36 18.16
CA ASP A 158 11.06 6.07 19.54
C ASP A 158 9.58 5.70 19.65
N LYS A 159 8.79 6.02 18.61
CA LYS A 159 7.34 5.82 18.62
C LYS A 159 6.78 5.48 17.26
N VAL A 160 5.61 4.87 17.28
CA VAL A 160 4.77 4.63 16.11
C VAL A 160 3.46 5.37 16.29
N ILE A 161 3.08 6.15 15.29
CA ILE A 161 1.80 6.85 15.25
C ILE A 161 0.94 6.16 14.22
N ALA A 162 -0.19 5.61 14.64
CA ALA A 162 -1.20 5.07 13.73
C ALA A 162 -2.31 6.10 13.52
N SER A 163 -2.81 6.20 12.29
CA SER A 163 -4.02 6.96 11.99
C SER A 163 -5.26 6.28 12.56
N ASP A 164 -6.36 7.02 12.62
CA ASP A 164 -7.69 6.42 12.74
C ASP A 164 -7.96 5.44 11.58
N ALA A 165 -8.91 4.52 11.81
CA ALA A 165 -9.35 3.60 10.77
C ALA A 165 -10.00 4.36 9.62
N MET A 166 -9.59 4.02 8.40
CA MET A 166 -10.25 4.37 7.16
C MET A 166 -11.02 3.14 6.70
N ASP A 167 -12.33 3.10 6.95
CA ASP A 167 -13.18 1.99 6.50
C ASP A 167 -13.54 2.17 5.03
N VAL A 168 -12.89 1.42 4.14
CA VAL A 168 -13.07 1.52 2.68
C VAL A 168 -14.42 0.99 2.20
N SER A 169 -15.23 0.38 3.08
CA SER A 169 -16.63 0.10 2.77
C SER A 169 -17.47 1.38 2.69
N THR A 170 -17.02 2.46 3.35
CA THR A 170 -17.71 3.75 3.39
C THR A 170 -17.16 4.74 2.35
N VAL A 171 -17.98 5.72 1.94
CA VAL A 171 -17.55 6.79 1.03
C VAL A 171 -16.42 7.62 1.65
N ASP A 172 -16.58 8.01 2.91
CA ASP A 172 -15.58 8.81 3.63
C ASP A 172 -14.24 8.07 3.76
N GLY A 173 -14.26 6.79 4.18
CA GLY A 173 -13.05 6.00 4.31
C GLY A 173 -12.34 5.78 2.97
N ARG A 174 -13.08 5.56 1.87
CA ARG A 174 -12.49 5.51 0.52
C ARG A 174 -11.84 6.83 0.14
N HIS A 175 -12.52 7.95 0.38
CA HIS A 175 -11.98 9.28 0.10
C HIS A 175 -10.68 9.50 0.86
N ARG A 176 -10.66 9.25 2.18
CA ARG A 176 -9.47 9.36 3.02
C ARG A 176 -8.32 8.46 2.55
N PHE A 177 -8.62 7.23 2.14
CA PHE A 177 -7.59 6.31 1.64
C PHE A 177 -7.00 6.77 0.29
N VAL A 178 -7.84 7.21 -0.65
CA VAL A 178 -7.36 7.81 -1.91
C VAL A 178 -6.53 9.04 -1.60
N SER A 179 -6.99 9.95 -0.74
CA SER A 179 -6.23 11.13 -0.35
C SER A 179 -4.86 10.78 0.25
N LEU A 180 -4.77 9.71 1.07
CA LEU A 180 -3.49 9.23 1.58
C LEU A 180 -2.54 8.82 0.44
N LEU A 181 -3.01 7.99 -0.49
CA LEU A 181 -2.20 7.51 -1.61
C LEU A 181 -1.74 8.66 -2.51
N VAL A 182 -2.63 9.62 -2.76
CA VAL A 182 -2.29 10.85 -3.49
C VAL A 182 -1.20 11.63 -2.76
N ASN A 183 -1.35 11.87 -1.46
CA ASN A 183 -0.34 12.60 -0.67
C ASN A 183 1.02 11.87 -0.61
N TRP A 184 1.03 10.54 -0.64
CA TRP A 184 2.26 9.76 -0.72
C TRP A 184 2.94 9.83 -2.10
N ALA A 185 2.17 10.09 -3.14
CA ALA A 185 2.66 10.27 -4.50
C ALA A 185 3.17 11.70 -4.79
N LEU A 186 2.91 12.68 -3.92
CA LEU A 186 3.48 14.03 -4.01
C LEU A 186 4.90 14.09 -3.38
#